data_AF-H6QPT6-F1
#
_entry.id   AF-H6QPT6-F1
#
_cell.length_a   1.000
_cell.length_b   1.000
_cell.length_c   1.000
_cell.angle_alpha   90.00
_cell.angle_beta   90.00
_cell.angle_gamma   90.00
#
_symmetry.space_group_name_H-M   'P 1'
#
loop_
_entity.id
_entity.type
_entity.pdbx_description
1 polymer ?
#
loop_
_entity_poly.entity_id
_entity_poly.type
_entity_poly.pdbx_seq_one_letter_code
_entity_poly.pdbx_strand_id
1 'polypeptide(L)' 'MAGPNLELAKFGMYVFFPILVMVHYGDPDWYHKYVLPDRSQFLKLDKMAPVE' A
#
# COMPACT_ATOMS: atom_id res chain seq x y z
N MET A 1 1.88 7.48 33.24
CA MET A 1 2.75 6.72 32.31
C MET A 1 2.09 5.38 32.06
N ALA A 2 1.43 5.18 30.91
CA ALA A 2 0.92 3.86 30.56
C ALA A 2 2.12 2.92 30.44
N GLY A 3 2.25 2.01 31.40
CA GLY A 3 3.48 1.24 31.65
C GLY A 3 3.81 0.21 30.57
N PRO A 4 4.47 -0.91 30.93
CA PRO A 4 4.99 -1.91 29.97
C PRO A 4 3.99 -2.41 28.90
N ASN A 5 2.70 -2.42 29.21
CA ASN A 5 1.64 -2.79 28.26
C ASN A 5 1.57 -1.87 27.03
N LEU A 6 1.87 -0.57 27.18
CA LEU A 6 1.86 0.36 26.06
C LEU A 6 3.08 0.14 25.15
N GLU A 7 4.19 -0.33 25.70
CA GLU A 7 5.38 -0.68 24.91
C GLU A 7 5.13 -1.93 24.08
N LEU A 8 4.48 -2.95 24.64
CA LEU A 8 4.08 -4.14 23.90
C LEU A 8 3.09 -3.81 22.77
N ALA A 9 2.11 -2.93 23.03
CA ALA A 9 1.16 -2.48 22.02
C ALA A 9 1.87 -1.72 20.87
N LYS A 10 2.78 -0.80 21.20
CA LYS A 10 3.58 -0.06 20.20
C LYS A 10 4.45 -1.00 19.37
N PHE A 11 5.14 -1.93 20.01
CA PHE A 11 5.93 -2.95 19.33
C PHE A 11 5.08 -3.78 18.36
N GLY A 12 3.93 -4.27 18.83
CA GLY A 12 2.97 -4.99 18.00
C GLY A 12 2.55 -4.16 16.78
N MET A 13 2.16 -2.90 16.98
CA MET A 13 1.80 -2.01 15.88
C MET A 13 2.94 -1.85 14.88
N TYR A 14 4.18 -1.60 15.32
CA TYR A 14 5.31 -1.41 14.42
C TYR A 14 5.69 -2.66 13.63
N VAL A 15 5.47 -3.86 14.16
CA VAL A 15 5.75 -5.11 13.46
C VAL A 15 4.59 -5.50 12.55
N PHE A 16 3.37 -5.56 13.08
CA PHE A 16 2.22 -6.07 12.34
C PHE A 16 1.71 -5.09 11.30
N PHE A 17 1.77 -3.77 11.54
CA PHE A 17 1.29 -2.80 10.56
C PHE A 17 1.98 -2.93 9.19
N PRO A 18 3.32 -2.87 9.06
CA PRO A 18 3.97 -3.02 7.76
C PRO A 18 3.75 -4.40 7.16
N ILE A 19 3.73 -5.48 7.96
CA ILE A 19 3.48 -6.83 7.45
C ILE A 19 2.07 -6.94 6.87
N LEU A 20 1.04 -6.45 7.56
CA LEU A 20 -0.33 -6.48 7.09
C LEU A 20 -0.52 -5.62 5.84
N VAL A 21 0.13 -4.45 5.78
CA VAL A 21 0.17 -3.61 4.58
C VAL A 21 0.77 -4.40 3.40
N MET A 22 1.91 -5.08 3.61
CA MET A 22 2.52 -5.88 2.55
C MET A 22 1.64 -7.05 2.11
N VAL A 23 0.99 -7.75 3.04
CA VAL A 23 0.08 -8.86 2.72
C VAL A 23 -1.13 -8.36 1.94
N HIS A 24 -1.72 -7.22 2.33
CA HIS A 24 -2.91 -6.68 1.68
C HIS A 24 -2.60 -6.08 0.30
N TYR A 25 -1.60 -5.20 0.22
CA TYR A 25 -1.29 -4.47 -1.01
C TYR A 25 -0.32 -5.23 -1.94
N GLY A 26 0.38 -6.24 -1.42
CA GLY A 26 1.22 -7.14 -2.21
C GLY A 26 0.46 -8.28 -2.87
N ASP A 27 -0.83 -8.46 -2.55
CA ASP A 27 -1.70 -9.40 -3.25
C ASP A 27 -1.85 -9.01 -4.73
N PRO A 28 -1.43 -9.87 -5.68
CA PRO A 28 -1.59 -9.61 -7.10
C PRO A 28 -3.04 -9.33 -7.48
N ASP A 29 -4.01 -10.02 -6.90
CA ASP A 29 -5.42 -9.86 -7.27
C ASP A 29 -5.95 -8.49 -6.83
N TRP A 30 -5.52 -8.01 -5.65
CA TRP A 30 -5.81 -6.67 -5.19
C TRP A 30 -5.26 -5.62 -6.17
N TYR A 31 -4.01 -5.77 -6.60
CA TYR A 31 -3.38 -4.85 -7.55
C TYR A 31 -4.12 -4.80 -8.89
N HIS A 32 -4.49 -5.95 -9.45
CA HIS A 32 -5.22 -6.03 -10.72
C HIS A 32 -6.61 -5.40 -10.63
N LYS A 33 -7.26 -5.52 -9.47
CA LYS A 33 -8.60 -4.99 -9.25
C LYS A 33 -8.63 -3.49 -8.99
N TYR A 34 -7.64 -2.95 -8.27
CA TYR A 34 -7.70 -1.58 -7.74
C TYR A 34 -6.65 -0.62 -8.31
N VAL A 35 -5.53 -1.10 -8.86
CA VAL A 35 -4.43 -0.23 -9.35
C VAL A 35 -4.30 -0.29 -10.86
N LEU A 36 -4.35 -1.49 -11.43
CA LEU A 36 -4.18 -1.68 -12.88
C LEU A 36 -5.19 -0.89 -13.74
N PRO A 37 -6.49 -0.78 -13.39
CA PRO A 37 -7.47 -0.05 -14.21
C PRO A 37 -7.13 1.44 -14.37
N ASP A 38 -6.59 2.07 -13.33
CA ASP A 38 -6.29 3.50 -13.31
C ASP A 38 -4.83 3.81 -13.68
N ARG A 39 -4.08 2.80 -14.15
CA ARG A 39 -2.64 2.89 -14.44
C ARG A 39 -2.29 4.06 -15.37
N SER A 40 -3.11 4.33 -16.39
CA SER A 40 -2.87 5.42 -17.35
C SER A 40 -2.87 6.80 -16.68
N GLN A 41 -3.75 6.98 -15.68
CA GLN A 41 -3.87 8.22 -14.90
C GLN A 41 -2.70 8.38 -13.92
N PHE A 42 -2.34 7.32 -13.20
CA PHE A 42 -1.23 7.35 -12.24
C PHE A 42 0.12 7.57 -12.90
N LEU A 43 0.39 6.86 -14.00
CA LEU A 43 1.65 6.94 -14.72
C LEU A 43 1.71 8.09 -15.73
N LYS A 44 0.62 8.89 -15.84
CA LYS A 44 0.47 9.99 -16.81
C LYS A 44 0.82 9.56 -18.25
N LEU A 45 0.56 8.30 -18.59
CA LEU A 45 0.97 7.72 -19.89
C LEU A 45 0.29 8.44 -21.05
N ASP A 46 -0.95 8.89 -20.85
CA ASP A 46 -1.69 9.69 -21.85
C ASP A 46 -1.02 11.05 -22.15
N LYS A 47 -0.21 11.59 -21.23
CA LYS A 47 0.54 12.84 -21.45
C LYS A 47 1.87 12.62 -22.16
N MET A 48 2.31 11.37 -22.27
CA MET A 48 3.54 10.97 -22.96
C MET A 48 3.28 10.38 -24.35
N ALA A 49 2.02 10.11 -24.70
CA ALA A 49 1.66 9.66 -26.05
C ALA A 49 2.03 10.75 -27.08
N PRO A 50 2.71 10.40 -28.19
CA PRO A 50 2.98 11.37 -29.24
C PRO A 50 1.65 11.90 -29.78
N VAL A 51 1.55 13.23 -29.86
CA VAL A 51 0.46 13.90 -30.58
C VAL A 51 0.70 13.61 -32.07
N GLU A 52 -0.18 12.83 -32.69
CA GLU A 52 -0.21 12.67 -34.16
C GLU A 52 -0.45 14.01 -34.87
#